data_AF-A0A940NKB0-F1
#
_entry.id   AF-A0A940NKB0-F1
#
_cell.length_a   1.000
_cell.length_b   1.000
_cell.length_c   1.000
_cell.angle_alpha   90.00
_cell.angle_beta   90.00
_cell.angle_gamma   90.00
#
_symmetry.space_group_name_H-M   'P 1'
#
loop_
_entity.id
_entity.type
_entity.pdbx_description
1 polymer ?
#
loop_
_entity_poly.entity_id
_entity_poly.type
_entity_poly.pdbx_seq_one_letter_code
_entity_poly.pdbx_strand_id
1 'polypeptide(L)'
;MNIILVVNFFLSAKSNQAKEKIENRIKSHLDKNVMQLICCNVESGVELRGYCESWEQALYGFLKICQSMGQQWVLTGDIEFEFSAWTNHPTIVGVESIGVSAENPNFKKAE
;
A
#
# COMPACT_ATOMS: atom_id res chain seq x y z
N MET A 1 -0.50 12.74 -14.30
CA MET A 1 0.52 11.68 -14.21
C MET A 1 -0.07 10.54 -13.43
N ASN A 2 0.18 9.28 -13.78
CA ASN A 2 -0.40 8.15 -13.05
C ASN A 2 0.73 7.48 -12.27
N ILE A 3 0.79 7.75 -10.96
CA ILE A 3 1.69 7.04 -10.05
C ILE A 3 0.91 5.89 -9.46
N ILE A 4 1.28 4.67 -9.84
CA ILE A 4 0.63 3.47 -9.31
C ILE A 4 1.29 3.15 -7.97
N LEU A 5 0.55 3.44 -6.89
CA LEU A 5 0.82 2.81 -5.60
C LEU A 5 0.42 1.34 -5.67
N VAL A 6 1.17 0.48 -5.02
CA VAL A 6 0.84 -0.92 -4.79
C VAL A 6 0.97 -1.15 -3.29
N VAL A 7 -0.16 -1.37 -2.61
CA VAL A 7 -0.16 -1.80 -1.21
C VAL A 7 -0.52 -3.27 -1.16
N ASN A 8 0.34 -4.11 -0.60
CA ASN A 8 0.15 -5.53 -0.41
C ASN A 8 -0.14 -5.83 1.06
N PHE A 9 -1.28 -6.47 1.34
CA PHE A 9 -1.63 -6.95 2.69
C PHE A 9 -1.46 -8.46 2.77
N PHE A 10 -0.56 -8.93 3.63
CA PHE A 10 -0.37 -10.36 3.88
C PHE A 10 -1.29 -10.78 5.04
N LEU A 11 -2.16 -11.76 4.79
CA LEU A 11 -3.25 -12.12 5.70
C LEU A 11 -2.91 -13.40 6.48
N SER A 12 -3.25 -13.46 7.76
CA SER A 12 -3.11 -14.69 8.57
C SER A 12 -4.21 -15.73 8.32
N ALA A 13 -5.23 -15.35 7.55
CA ALA A 13 -6.42 -16.16 7.32
C ALA A 13 -6.19 -17.35 6.37
N LYS A 14 -6.57 -18.55 6.85
CA LYS A 14 -6.50 -19.81 6.08
C LYS A 14 -7.80 -20.19 5.37
N SER A 15 -8.91 -19.49 5.65
CA SER A 15 -10.21 -19.74 5.01
C SER A 15 -10.71 -18.52 4.24
N ASN A 16 -11.47 -18.75 3.16
CA ASN A 16 -12.00 -17.68 2.32
C ASN A 16 -12.91 -16.71 3.10
N GLN A 17 -13.75 -17.23 4.00
CA GLN A 17 -14.62 -16.39 4.83
C GLN A 17 -13.83 -15.48 5.79
N ALA A 18 -12.70 -15.95 6.31
CA ALA A 18 -11.85 -15.12 7.16
C ALA A 18 -11.10 -14.06 6.34
N LYS A 19 -10.63 -14.41 5.13
CA LYS A 19 -10.03 -13.46 4.19
C LYS A 19 -11.00 -12.32 3.87
N GLU A 20 -12.23 -12.64 3.49
CA GLU A 20 -13.26 -11.65 3.16
C GLU A 20 -13.56 -10.68 4.32
N LYS A 21 -13.59 -11.17 5.57
CA LYS A 21 -13.75 -10.32 6.75
C LYS A 21 -12.60 -9.34 6.92
N ILE A 22 -11.36 -9.79 6.67
CA ILE A 22 -10.17 -8.93 6.78
C ILE A 22 -10.16 -7.91 5.63
N GLU A 23 -10.50 -8.31 4.41
CA GLU A 23 -10.64 -7.41 3.27
C GLU A 23 -11.64 -6.27 3.55
N ASN A 24 -12.79 -6.60 4.14
CA ASN A 24 -13.78 -5.59 4.51
C ASN A 24 -13.26 -4.61 5.57
N ARG A 25 -12.42 -5.08 6.51
CA ARG A 25 -11.73 -4.20 7.48
C ARG A 25 -10.69 -3.32 6.80
N ILE A 26 -9.91 -3.86 5.86
CA ILE A 26 -8.94 -3.06 5.08
C ILE A 26 -9.71 -1.95 4.35
N LYS A 27 -10.79 -2.30 3.66
CA LYS A 27 -11.64 -1.33 2.95
C LYS A 27 -12.22 -0.25 3.87
N SER A 28 -12.53 -0.55 5.13
CA SER A 28 -13.04 0.45 6.08
C SER A 28 -11.95 1.39 6.62
N HIS A 29 -10.68 1.00 6.59
CA HIS A 29 -9.55 1.85 7.01
C HIS A 29 -9.03 2.74 5.89
N LEU A 30 -9.46 2.49 4.66
CA LEU A 30 -9.05 3.28 3.52
C LEU A 30 -9.81 4.61 3.47
N ASP A 31 -9.06 5.71 3.54
CA ASP A 31 -9.60 7.03 3.28
C ASP A 31 -9.87 7.19 1.78
N LYS A 32 -11.15 7.29 1.43
CA LYS A 32 -11.62 7.44 0.05
C LYS A 32 -11.19 8.76 -0.60
N ASN A 33 -10.70 9.72 0.18
CA ASN A 33 -10.32 11.05 -0.30
C ASN A 33 -8.84 11.17 -0.69
N VAL A 34 -8.00 10.20 -0.33
CA VAL A 34 -6.55 10.32 -0.56
C VAL A 34 -6.15 9.76 -1.92
N MET A 35 -6.82 8.72 -2.42
CA MET A 35 -6.56 8.10 -3.73
C MET A 35 -7.80 7.35 -4.25
N GLN A 36 -8.00 7.30 -5.57
CA GLN A 36 -8.95 6.35 -6.17
C GLN A 36 -8.41 4.94 -6.05
N LEU A 37 -8.82 4.26 -4.99
CA LEU A 37 -8.36 2.93 -4.61
C LEU A 37 -9.04 1.84 -5.45
N ILE A 38 -8.28 1.19 -6.30
CA ILE A 38 -8.71 -0.03 -6.99
C ILE A 38 -8.23 -1.23 -6.18
N CYS A 39 -9.17 -1.96 -5.56
CA CYS A 39 -8.87 -3.21 -4.84
C CYS A 39 -8.83 -4.38 -5.82
N CYS A 40 -7.67 -5.01 -5.98
CA CYS A 40 -7.55 -6.29 -6.68
C CYS A 40 -7.22 -7.38 -5.64
N ASN A 41 -7.94 -8.51 -5.69
CA ASN A 41 -7.61 -9.67 -4.85
C ASN A 41 -6.49 -10.46 -5.55
N VAL A 42 -5.37 -10.66 -4.86
CA VAL A 42 -4.24 -11.47 -5.32
C VAL A 42 -4.11 -12.68 -4.39
N GLU A 43 -3.52 -13.78 -4.85
CA GLU A 43 -3.47 -15.04 -4.07
C GLU A 43 -2.93 -14.86 -2.64
N SER A 44 -2.01 -13.91 -2.45
CA SER A 44 -1.35 -13.57 -1.20
C SER A 44 -1.97 -12.40 -0.42
N GLY A 45 -2.97 -11.68 -0.95
CA GLY A 45 -3.43 -10.44 -0.32
C GLY A 45 -4.37 -9.53 -1.11
N VAL A 46 -4.41 -8.27 -0.68
CA VAL A 46 -5.13 -7.17 -1.36
C VAL A 46 -4.12 -6.23 -1.96
N GLU A 47 -4.28 -5.89 -3.24
CA GLU A 47 -3.55 -4.84 -3.93
C GLU A 47 -4.40 -3.56 -4.01
N LEU A 48 -3.79 -2.39 -3.74
CA LEU A 48 -4.41 -1.08 -3.87
C LEU A 48 -3.65 -0.19 -4.83
N ARG A 49 -4.33 0.38 -5.82
CA ARG A 49 -3.79 1.38 -6.78
C ARG A 49 -4.34 2.78 -6.50
N GLY A 50 -3.55 3.82 -6.77
CA GLY A 50 -3.95 5.22 -6.58
C GLY A 50 -3.45 6.16 -7.67
N TYR A 51 -3.79 7.45 -7.57
CA TYR A 51 -3.44 8.49 -8.55
C TYR A 51 -3.00 9.78 -7.84
N CYS A 52 -1.94 10.43 -8.34
CA CYS A 52 -1.41 11.70 -7.84
C CYS A 52 -0.88 12.58 -8.97
N GLU A 53 -0.87 13.90 -8.75
CA GLU A 53 -0.42 14.86 -9.76
C GLU A 53 1.11 14.98 -9.83
N SER A 54 1.80 14.82 -8.69
CA SER A 54 3.27 14.86 -8.58
C SER A 54 3.82 13.73 -7.71
N TRP A 55 5.13 13.46 -7.84
CA TRP A 55 5.81 12.44 -7.05
C TRP A 55 5.87 12.82 -5.56
N GLU A 56 6.12 14.09 -5.26
CA GLU A 56 6.18 14.61 -3.89
C GLU A 56 4.83 14.52 -3.18
N GLN A 57 3.75 14.83 -3.89
CA GLN A 57 2.39 14.65 -3.38
C GLN A 57 2.09 13.16 -3.12
N ALA A 58 2.53 12.29 -4.03
CA ALA A 58 2.40 10.85 -3.85
C ALA A 58 3.16 10.35 -2.62
N LEU A 59 4.44 10.72 -2.45
CA LEU A 59 5.24 10.36 -1.28
C LEU A 59 4.56 10.77 0.04
N TYR A 60 4.05 12.00 0.11
CA TYR A 60 3.33 12.47 1.29
C TYR A 60 2.05 11.66 1.54
N GLY A 61 1.29 11.36 0.48
CA GLY A 61 0.12 10.47 0.55
C GLY A 61 0.48 9.07 1.04
N PHE A 62 1.58 8.50 0.56
CA PHE A 62 2.07 7.17 0.94
C PHE A 62 2.48 7.14 2.41
N LEU A 63 3.19 8.16 2.89
CA LEU A 63 3.56 8.25 4.30
C LEU A 63 2.33 8.37 5.21
N LYS A 64 1.29 9.11 4.80
CA LYS A 64 0.01 9.16 5.53
C LYS A 64 -0.68 7.80 5.59
N ILE A 65 -0.71 7.07 4.47
CA ILE A 65 -1.26 5.72 4.40
C ILE A 65 -0.46 4.78 5.31
N CYS A 66 0.87 4.83 5.25
CA CYS A 66 1.73 4.02 6.11
C CYS A 66 1.43 4.28 7.59
N GLN A 67 1.34 5.55 8.00
CA GLN A 67 1.03 5.94 9.37
C GLN A 67 -0.35 5.45 9.86
N SER A 68 -1.36 5.40 8.98
CA SER A 68 -2.69 4.93 9.38
C SER A 68 -2.79 3.40 9.46
N MET A 69 -2.00 2.69 8.67
CA MET A 69 -2.12 1.22 8.52
C MET A 69 -1.11 0.40 9.31
N GLY A 70 -0.03 1.01 9.80
CA GLY A 70 1.01 0.28 10.51
C GLY A 70 2.01 1.17 11.22
N GLN A 71 2.91 0.53 11.97
CA GLN A 71 3.98 1.20 12.70
C GLN A 71 5.33 0.58 12.33
N GLN A 72 6.44 1.19 12.77
CA GLN A 72 7.79 0.61 12.62
C GLN A 72 8.11 0.23 11.17
N TRP A 73 7.78 1.13 10.25
CA TRP A 73 8.04 0.94 8.83
C TRP A 73 9.54 0.96 8.53
N VAL A 74 9.99 -0.04 7.80
CA VAL A 74 11.31 -0.05 7.16
C VAL A 74 11.13 0.57 5.78
N LEU A 75 11.81 1.68 5.54
CA LEU A 75 11.84 2.34 4.23
C LEU A 75 13.11 1.89 3.48
N THR A 76 12.96 1.50 2.23
CA THR A 76 14.04 1.01 1.37
C THR A 76 13.92 1.58 -0.04
N GLY A 77 14.97 1.43 -0.84
CA GLY A 77 15.03 1.96 -2.20
C GLY A 77 15.61 3.37 -2.25
N ASP A 78 15.58 3.97 -3.44
CA ASP A 78 16.00 5.35 -3.67
C ASP A 78 14.77 6.20 -3.99
N ILE A 79 14.43 7.13 -3.10
CA ILE A 79 13.20 7.92 -3.15
C ILE A 79 13.10 8.80 -4.40
N GLU A 80 14.20 9.07 -5.09
CA GLU A 80 14.17 9.75 -6.39
C GLU A 80 13.53 8.87 -7.47
N PHE A 81 13.66 7.53 -7.37
CA PHE A 81 13.23 6.56 -8.38
C PHE A 81 12.05 5.69 -7.94
N GLU A 82 11.99 5.35 -6.65
CA GLU A 82 11.01 4.41 -6.10
C GLU A 82 10.73 4.69 -4.62
N PHE A 83 9.52 4.40 -4.20
CA PHE A 83 9.16 4.30 -2.79
C PHE A 83 8.94 2.83 -2.48
N SER A 84 9.63 2.30 -1.48
CA SER A 84 9.39 0.96 -0.97
C SER A 84 9.39 0.98 0.55
N ALA A 85 8.33 0.43 1.14
CA ALA A 85 8.14 0.41 2.59
C ALA A 85 7.54 -0.93 3.04
N TRP A 86 7.99 -1.41 4.19
CA TRP A 86 7.52 -2.66 4.77
C TRP A 86 7.25 -2.53 6.27
N THR A 87 6.22 -3.20 6.78
CA THR A 87 5.98 -3.35 8.22
C THR A 87 5.42 -4.74 8.57
N ASN A 88 5.84 -5.27 9.72
CA ASN A 88 5.24 -6.44 10.39
C ASN A 88 4.36 -6.03 11.57
N HIS A 89 4.05 -4.74 11.71
CA HIS A 89 3.25 -4.17 12.79
C HIS A 89 2.03 -3.43 12.22
N PRO A 90 1.15 -4.14 11.49
CA PRO A 90 -0.09 -3.54 11.00
C PRO A 90 -1.04 -3.18 12.14
N THR A 91 -1.82 -2.12 11.96
CA THR A 91 -2.89 -1.72 12.89
C THR A 91 -4.19 -2.51 12.64
N ILE A 92 -4.29 -3.19 11.51
CA ILE A 92 -5.49 -3.90 11.06
C ILE A 92 -5.45 -5.37 11.51
N VAL A 93 -6.38 -5.76 12.38
CA VAL A 93 -6.46 -7.14 12.90
C VAL A 93 -6.68 -8.16 11.79
N GLY A 94 -5.78 -9.14 11.72
CA GLY A 94 -5.78 -10.23 10.74
C GLY A 94 -4.80 -10.05 9.59
N VAL A 95 -4.14 -8.89 9.52
CA VAL A 95 -2.98 -8.64 8.65
C VAL A 95 -1.72 -8.99 9.44
N GLU A 96 -0.79 -9.71 8.81
CA GLU A 96 0.52 -10.07 9.39
C GLU A 96 1.59 -9.05 9.03
N SER A 97 1.58 -8.59 7.78
CA SER A 97 2.50 -7.58 7.29
C SER A 97 1.88 -6.76 6.16
N ILE A 98 2.47 -5.60 5.91
CA ILE A 98 2.08 -4.71 4.82
C ILE A 98 3.33 -4.31 4.05
N GLY A 99 3.28 -4.47 2.74
CA GLY A 99 4.24 -3.90 1.80
C GLY A 99 3.61 -2.75 1.04
N VAL A 100 4.35 -1.66 0.82
CA VAL A 100 3.93 -0.53 0.01
C VAL A 100 5.03 -0.25 -0.99
N SER A 101 4.69 -0.14 -2.27
CA SER A 101 5.64 0.19 -3.32
C SER A 101 5.05 1.13 -4.36
N ALA A 102 5.85 2.03 -4.89
CA ALA A 102 5.51 2.86 -6.04
C ALA A 102 6.78 3.20 -6.83
N GLU A 103 6.65 3.32 -8.15
CA GLU A 103 7.73 3.77 -9.01
C GLU A 103 7.51 5.23 -9.42
N ASN A 104 8.58 6.01 -9.48
CA ASN A 104 8.51 7.39 -9.94
C ASN A 104 8.45 7.41 -11.48
N PRO A 105 7.30 7.78 -12.10
CA PRO A 105 7.15 7.76 -13.55
C PRO A 105 8.03 8.80 -14.26
N ASN A 106 8.56 9.80 -13.54
CA ASN A 106 9.46 10.81 -14.09
C ASN A 106 10.89 10.30 -14.28
N PHE A 107 11.25 9.19 -13.66
CA PHE A 107 12.59 8.62 -13.73
C PHE A 107 12.51 7.21 -14.30
N LYS A 108 12.98 7.05 -15.54
CA LYS A 108 13.36 5.73 -16.03
C LYS A 108 14.76 5.43 -15.51
N LYS A 109 14.96 4.29 -14.83
CA LYS A 109 16.30 3.75 -14.59
C LYS A 109 17.03 3.77 -15.94
N ALA A 110 18.20 4.41 -15.99
CA ALA A 110 19.07 4.28 -17.14
C ALA A 110 19.43 2.78 -17.26
N GLU A 111 19.08 2.17 -18.39
CA GLU A 111 19.42 0.79 -18.71
C GLU A 111 20.94 0.60 -18.84
#